data_AF-A0AB73IDL6-F1
#
_entry.id   AF-A0AB73IDL6-F1
#
_cell.length_a   1.000
_cell.length_b   1.000
_cell.length_c   1.000
_cell.angle_alpha   90.00
_cell.angle_beta   90.00
_cell.angle_gamma   90.00
#
_symmetry.space_group_name_H-M   'P 1'
#
loop_
_entity.id
_entity.type
_entity.pdbx_description
1 polymer ?
#
loop_
_entity_poly.entity_id
_entity_poly.type
_entity_poly.pdbx_seq_one_letter_code
_entity_poly.pdbx_strand_id
1 'polypeptide(L)'
;MRTILAAVLAIGAFLFAVLMVAHHWSPPPSFSNGHEMSQLPTLIRLGNPQSSDLNGPGSSVDNHPTGAKFYQRDWQRGDLGTVQFVNGNHSFVIDNVLSMIGFAAENVPEGIYEWNINFGVSPEQADTHEAVRDRVMKLLAQLRSLGWKRYIDSSDPRLSGKQAWIYAASDAADWEYSLDSTYIPSMDEWMKAKGKFPRWVFYADGAYLEVSLMESNMGGFVGKSTYLLTVNVKSEYAFYGLGYFPGNAEKIHNWKALLPAELEKYRAMRLKTEAALRAQGYAIDTTYQDPPIKALQSSSASGN
;
A
#
# COMPACT_ATOMS: atom_id res chain seq x y z
N MET A 1 -18.91 22.79 11.87
CA MET A 1 -17.83 23.79 11.93
C MET A 1 -16.53 23.04 12.19
N ARG A 2 -15.80 22.68 11.13
CA ARG A 2 -14.50 21.98 11.19
C ARG A 2 -13.84 22.09 9.81
N THR A 3 -13.40 23.30 9.51
CA THR A 3 -12.28 23.53 8.61
C THR A 3 -11.00 23.38 9.42
N ILE A 4 -9.91 22.99 8.75
CA ILE A 4 -8.52 22.92 9.22
C ILE A 4 -8.16 21.64 10.00
N LEU A 5 -7.66 20.63 9.27
CA LEU A 5 -6.31 20.03 9.37
C LEU A 5 -6.31 18.63 8.72
N ALA A 6 -6.17 18.60 7.40
CA ALA A 6 -5.75 17.40 6.65
C ALA A 6 -5.04 17.87 5.38
N ALA A 7 -3.87 18.48 5.57
CA ALA A 7 -3.01 18.95 4.49
C ALA A 7 -1.54 18.65 4.81
N VAL A 8 -1.26 17.40 5.21
CA VAL A 8 0.12 16.87 5.31
C VAL A 8 0.23 15.41 4.82
N LEU A 9 -0.85 14.65 4.67
CA LEU A 9 -0.82 13.29 4.07
C LEU A 9 -1.03 13.28 2.55
N ALA A 10 -0.65 14.36 1.87
CA ALA A 10 -0.65 14.46 0.41
C ALA A 10 0.77 14.56 -0.18
N ILE A 11 1.83 14.37 0.61
CA ILE A 11 3.21 14.44 0.09
C ILE A 11 3.65 13.11 -0.54
N GLY A 12 3.02 11.99 -0.19
CA GLY A 12 3.25 10.68 -0.83
C GLY A 12 2.47 10.44 -2.12
N ALA A 13 1.43 11.25 -2.41
CA ALA A 13 0.54 11.06 -3.56
C ALA A 13 0.59 12.20 -4.61
N PHE A 14 1.38 13.25 -4.38
CA PHE A 14 1.43 14.44 -5.26
C PHE A 14 2.80 14.71 -5.90
N LEU A 15 3.77 13.81 -5.75
CA LEU A 15 4.96 13.76 -6.60
C LEU A 15 4.76 12.64 -7.63
N PHE A 16 4.07 12.95 -8.73
CA PHE A 16 4.21 12.37 -10.08
C PHE A 16 3.05 12.74 -11.02
N ALA A 17 2.51 13.95 -10.89
CA ALA A 17 1.95 14.67 -12.02
C ALA A 17 2.97 15.74 -12.42
N VAL A 18 3.33 15.79 -13.71
CA VAL A 18 4.40 16.62 -14.32
C VAL A 18 5.78 15.96 -14.36
N LEU A 19 5.91 14.91 -15.17
CA LEU A 19 7.07 14.71 -16.07
C LEU A 19 6.60 13.94 -17.33
N MET A 20 5.58 14.49 -17.99
CA MET A 20 5.28 14.20 -19.40
C MET A 20 5.68 15.44 -20.20
N VAL A 21 6.99 15.64 -20.36
CA VAL A 21 7.52 16.56 -21.37
C VAL A 21 8.03 15.72 -22.53
N ALA A 22 7.45 15.97 -23.70
CA ALA A 22 7.68 15.30 -24.96
C ALA A 22 9.17 15.29 -25.34
N HIS A 23 9.85 14.17 -25.11
CA HIS A 23 11.09 13.89 -25.83
C HIS A 23 10.77 13.23 -27.17
N HIS A 24 11.33 13.83 -28.21
CA HIS A 24 11.05 13.54 -29.59
C HIS A 24 11.52 12.12 -29.95
N TRP A 25 10.64 11.41 -30.64
CA TRP A 25 10.82 10.07 -31.16
C TRP A 25 12.03 10.02 -32.10
N SER A 26 12.95 9.09 -31.87
CA SER A 26 13.81 8.53 -32.92
C SER A 26 13.68 7.00 -32.83
N PRO A 27 13.44 6.28 -33.93
CA PRO A 27 13.25 4.84 -33.87
C PRO A 27 14.60 4.15 -33.59
N PRO A 28 14.70 3.20 -32.64
CA PRO A 28 15.89 2.39 -32.48
C PRO A 28 16.01 1.36 -33.63
N PRO A 29 17.23 0.96 -34.00
CA PRO A 29 17.46 -0.07 -34.99
C PRO A 29 17.00 -1.44 -34.45
N SER A 30 16.61 -2.29 -35.41
CA SER A 30 16.06 -3.64 -35.30
C SER A 30 16.58 -4.50 -34.14
N PHE A 31 15.62 -5.13 -33.45
CA PHE A 31 15.81 -6.19 -32.45
C PHE A 31 16.70 -7.32 -32.97
N SER A 32 17.80 -7.57 -32.26
CA SER A 32 18.50 -8.86 -32.27
C SER A 32 18.05 -9.65 -31.04
N ASN A 33 17.44 -10.82 -31.28
CA ASN A 33 17.12 -11.82 -30.27
C ASN A 33 18.40 -12.24 -29.52
N GLY A 34 18.37 -12.18 -28.19
CA GLY A 34 19.48 -12.64 -27.36
C GLY A 34 19.18 -12.54 -25.86
N HIS A 35 18.80 -13.69 -25.29
CA HIS A 35 18.86 -14.06 -23.88
C HIS A 35 17.86 -13.46 -22.88
N GLU A 36 16.86 -14.29 -22.55
CA GLU A 36 16.37 -14.46 -21.18
C GLU A 36 17.56 -14.64 -20.22
N MET A 37 18.04 -13.56 -19.63
CA MET A 37 18.59 -13.64 -18.28
C MET A 37 17.47 -13.21 -17.35
N SER A 38 16.87 -14.17 -16.66
CA SER A 38 16.02 -13.86 -15.50
C SER A 38 16.89 -13.08 -14.52
N GLN A 39 16.73 -11.75 -14.51
CA GLN A 39 17.40 -10.92 -13.54
C GLN A 39 16.91 -11.35 -12.16
N LEU A 40 17.84 -11.58 -11.23
CA LEU A 40 17.49 -11.86 -9.85
C LEU A 40 16.62 -10.70 -9.31
N PRO A 41 15.58 -11.00 -8.52
CA PRO A 41 14.71 -9.96 -7.98
C PRO A 41 15.52 -9.00 -7.11
N THR A 42 15.18 -7.72 -7.17
CA THR A 42 15.75 -6.70 -6.27
C THR A 42 15.18 -6.94 -4.87
N LEU A 43 16.04 -7.30 -3.92
CA LEU A 43 15.61 -7.62 -2.56
C LEU A 43 15.42 -6.34 -1.75
N ILE A 44 14.27 -6.19 -1.10
CA ILE A 44 14.00 -5.08 -0.19
C ILE A 44 13.48 -5.58 1.16
N ARG A 45 13.80 -4.82 2.21
CA ARG A 45 13.40 -5.09 3.60
C ARG A 45 13.09 -3.80 4.33
N LEU A 46 12.18 -3.89 5.30
CA LEU A 46 12.10 -2.90 6.36
C LEU A 46 13.34 -3.04 7.26
N GLY A 47 13.73 -1.94 7.90
CA GLY A 47 14.83 -1.91 8.84
C GLY A 47 16.16 -1.47 8.20
N ASN A 48 17.26 -2.13 8.58
CA ASN A 48 18.61 -1.73 8.17
C ASN A 48 18.73 -1.66 6.63
N PRO A 49 19.05 -0.48 6.04
CA PRO A 49 19.22 -0.31 4.60
C PRO A 49 20.21 -1.29 3.95
N GLN A 50 21.27 -1.70 4.67
CA GLN A 50 22.27 -2.64 4.18
C GLN A 50 21.71 -4.05 3.91
N SER A 51 20.50 -4.34 4.40
CA SER A 51 19.82 -5.61 4.17
C SER A 51 18.96 -5.61 2.89
N SER A 52 19.01 -4.53 2.10
CA SER A 52 18.31 -4.36 0.83
C SER A 52 19.28 -4.09 -0.32
N ASP A 53 18.85 -4.41 -1.54
CA ASP A 53 19.57 -4.16 -2.79
C ASP A 53 19.29 -2.74 -3.28
N LEU A 54 20.08 -1.79 -2.78
CA LEU A 54 19.87 -0.35 -3.00
C LEU A 54 20.71 0.24 -4.14
N ASN A 55 21.46 -0.61 -4.86
CA ASN A 55 22.38 -0.21 -5.91
C ASN A 55 21.96 -0.80 -7.27
N GLY A 56 22.50 -0.24 -8.34
CA GLY A 56 22.29 -0.72 -9.71
C GLY A 56 21.77 0.37 -10.65
N PRO A 57 21.56 0.04 -11.93
CA PRO A 57 20.95 0.96 -12.89
C PRO A 57 19.59 1.45 -12.41
N GLY A 58 19.37 2.76 -12.53
CA GLY A 58 18.14 3.43 -12.09
C GLY A 58 18.06 3.71 -10.59
N SER A 59 19.03 3.25 -9.78
CA SER A 59 19.06 3.53 -8.34
C SER A 59 19.57 4.93 -8.03
N SER A 60 18.96 5.59 -7.04
CA SER A 60 19.44 6.85 -6.48
C SER A 60 19.15 6.95 -4.99
N VAL A 61 19.92 7.79 -4.29
CA VAL A 61 19.71 8.08 -2.87
C VAL A 61 19.63 9.58 -2.68
N ASP A 62 18.50 10.05 -2.17
CA ASP A 62 18.32 11.44 -1.77
C ASP A 62 18.51 11.55 -0.25
N ASN A 63 19.50 12.35 0.16
CA ASN A 63 19.75 12.68 1.56
C ASN A 63 19.28 14.12 1.79
N HIS A 64 18.08 14.26 2.31
CA HIS A 64 17.44 15.56 2.48
C HIS A 64 18.02 16.30 3.70
N PRO A 65 18.22 17.63 3.66
CA PRO A 65 18.78 18.40 4.78
C PRO A 65 18.01 18.31 6.11
N THR A 66 16.78 17.80 6.10
CA THR A 66 15.96 17.58 7.29
C THR A 66 16.27 16.26 8.01
N GLY A 67 17.28 15.51 7.55
CA GLY A 67 17.60 14.17 8.05
C GLY A 67 16.71 13.05 7.47
N ALA A 68 15.83 13.37 6.51
CA ALA A 68 15.08 12.36 5.76
C ALA A 68 15.96 11.76 4.66
N LYS A 69 15.78 10.47 4.38
CA LYS A 69 16.56 9.75 3.38
C LYS A 69 15.65 8.87 2.53
N PHE A 70 15.80 8.98 1.21
CA PHE A 70 14.99 8.24 0.24
C PHE A 70 15.86 7.36 -0.63
N TYR A 71 15.56 6.06 -0.67
CA TYR A 71 16.23 5.09 -1.52
C TYR A 71 15.34 4.75 -2.70
N GLN A 72 15.70 5.19 -3.89
CA GLN A 72 14.85 5.12 -5.08
C GLN A 72 15.45 4.17 -6.10
N ARG A 73 14.58 3.53 -6.87
CA ARG A 73 14.96 2.85 -8.11
C ARG A 73 13.85 2.92 -9.13
N ASP A 74 14.19 3.36 -10.33
CA ASP A 74 13.28 3.41 -11.47
C ASP A 74 13.72 2.41 -12.55
N TRP A 75 12.75 1.72 -13.13
CA TRP A 75 12.95 0.82 -14.25
C TRP A 75 12.45 1.46 -15.54
N GLN A 76 13.16 1.17 -16.63
CA GLN A 76 12.79 1.69 -17.95
C GLN A 76 11.64 0.90 -18.53
N ARG A 77 10.79 1.56 -19.32
CA ARG A 77 9.71 0.88 -20.03
C ARG A 77 10.31 -0.12 -21.03
N GLY A 78 9.84 -1.37 -20.97
CA GLY A 78 10.37 -2.49 -21.76
C GLY A 78 11.45 -3.31 -21.05
N ASP A 79 11.91 -2.85 -19.89
CA ASP A 79 12.84 -3.55 -18.99
C ASP A 79 12.35 -3.38 -17.53
N LEU A 80 11.12 -3.85 -17.28
CA LEU A 80 10.46 -3.70 -15.99
C LEU A 80 11.13 -4.58 -14.92
N GLY A 81 11.13 -4.08 -13.69
CA GLY A 81 11.75 -4.75 -12.57
C GLY A 81 10.94 -5.89 -11.99
N THR A 82 11.64 -6.76 -11.27
CA THR A 82 11.05 -7.66 -10.28
C THR A 82 11.62 -7.31 -8.92
N VAL A 83 10.75 -7.12 -7.92
CA VAL A 83 11.10 -6.78 -6.54
C VAL A 83 10.63 -7.87 -5.60
N GLN A 84 11.48 -8.30 -4.68
CA GLN A 84 11.11 -9.22 -3.61
C GLN A 84 11.13 -8.48 -2.27
N PHE A 85 9.97 -8.36 -1.64
CA PHE A 85 9.90 -7.93 -0.25
C PHE A 85 10.14 -9.14 0.66
N VAL A 86 11.17 -9.06 1.51
CA VAL A 86 11.58 -10.18 2.34
C VAL A 86 11.16 -9.99 3.80
N ASN A 87 10.26 -10.85 4.27
CA ASN A 87 9.70 -10.84 5.62
C ASN A 87 9.42 -12.28 6.13
N GLY A 88 10.48 -13.09 6.23
CA GLY A 88 10.38 -14.50 6.64
C GLY A 88 9.43 -15.29 5.74
N ASN A 89 8.50 -16.04 6.37
CA ASN A 89 7.48 -16.83 5.65
C ASN A 89 6.42 -15.98 4.93
N HIS A 90 6.43 -14.66 5.14
CA HIS A 90 5.50 -13.71 4.53
C HIS A 90 6.11 -12.95 3.33
N SER A 91 7.30 -13.36 2.89
CA SER A 91 7.99 -12.75 1.75
C SER A 91 7.17 -12.94 0.46
N PHE A 92 7.13 -11.91 -0.40
CA PHE A 92 6.42 -11.95 -1.68
C PHE A 92 7.24 -11.27 -2.78
N VAL A 93 6.91 -11.60 -4.03
CA VAL A 93 7.55 -11.07 -5.23
C VAL A 93 6.51 -10.28 -6.03
N ILE A 94 6.93 -9.13 -6.56
CA ILE A 94 6.16 -8.27 -7.46
C ILE A 94 6.93 -8.15 -8.77
N ASP A 95 6.27 -8.50 -9.87
CA ASP A 95 6.76 -8.28 -11.24
C ASP A 95 6.23 -6.97 -11.83
N ASN A 96 6.74 -6.59 -12.99
CA ASN A 96 6.33 -5.40 -13.74
C ASN A 96 6.52 -4.09 -12.97
N VAL A 97 7.55 -4.03 -12.12
CA VAL A 97 7.85 -2.88 -11.28
C VAL A 97 8.38 -1.74 -12.15
N LEU A 98 7.75 -0.57 -11.98
CA LEU A 98 8.09 0.68 -12.66
C LEU A 98 9.02 1.51 -11.78
N SER A 99 8.70 1.60 -10.49
CA SER A 99 9.52 2.32 -9.52
C SER A 99 9.34 1.77 -8.11
N MET A 100 10.35 2.00 -7.28
CA MET A 100 10.27 1.81 -5.84
C MET A 100 10.96 2.94 -5.10
N ILE A 101 10.45 3.27 -3.92
CA ILE A 101 11.05 4.24 -3.01
C ILE A 101 10.94 3.75 -1.56
N GLY A 102 12.09 3.70 -0.88
CA GLY A 102 12.22 3.34 0.53
C GLY A 102 12.47 4.59 1.37
N PHE A 103 11.75 4.73 2.48
CA PHE A 103 11.78 5.90 3.36
C PHE A 103 12.53 5.58 4.65
N ALA A 104 13.54 6.38 4.96
CA ALA A 104 14.28 6.35 6.21
C ALA A 104 14.46 7.77 6.75
N ALA A 105 14.81 7.88 8.03
CA ALA A 105 15.19 9.15 8.63
C ALA A 105 16.23 8.93 9.73
N GLU A 106 17.11 9.91 9.95
CA GLU A 106 18.19 9.82 10.95
C GLU A 106 17.67 9.54 12.37
N ASN A 107 16.49 10.06 12.70
CA ASN A 107 15.85 9.89 14.00
C ASN A 107 15.00 8.61 14.12
N VAL A 108 15.03 7.73 13.11
CA VAL A 108 14.35 6.43 13.11
C VAL A 108 15.42 5.34 13.15
N PRO A 109 15.78 4.83 14.34
CA PRO A 109 16.94 3.96 14.50
C PRO A 109 16.80 2.62 13.77
N GLU A 110 15.57 2.17 13.50
CA GLU A 110 15.33 0.94 12.76
C GLU A 110 15.78 1.04 11.29
N GLY A 111 15.82 2.24 10.70
CA GLY A 111 16.22 2.47 9.31
C GLY A 111 15.03 2.70 8.37
N ILE A 112 14.93 1.91 7.29
CA ILE A 112 13.85 2.01 6.31
C ILE A 112 12.54 1.58 6.97
N TYR A 113 11.63 2.53 7.17
CA TYR A 113 10.37 2.30 7.86
C TYR A 113 9.17 2.10 6.91
N GLU A 114 9.34 2.42 5.63
CA GLU A 114 8.31 2.29 4.60
C GLU A 114 8.93 2.01 3.22
N TRP A 115 8.23 1.23 2.41
CA TRP A 115 8.50 1.05 0.98
C TRP A 115 7.23 1.32 0.17
N ASN A 116 7.32 2.16 -0.85
CA ASN A 116 6.29 2.32 -1.88
C ASN A 116 6.80 1.71 -3.19
N ILE A 117 6.03 0.77 -3.76
CA ILE A 117 6.37 0.03 -4.98
C ILE A 117 5.24 0.24 -5.98
N ASN A 118 5.56 0.83 -7.12
CA ASN A 118 4.61 1.06 -8.21
C ASN A 118 4.87 0.08 -9.35
N PHE A 119 3.82 -0.61 -9.79
CA PHE A 119 3.96 -1.67 -10.78
C PHE A 119 2.74 -1.76 -11.69
N GLY A 120 2.97 -2.26 -12.90
CA GLY A 120 1.92 -2.59 -13.84
C GLY A 120 1.20 -3.88 -13.42
N VAL A 121 -0.08 -3.98 -13.77
CA VAL A 121 -0.84 -5.22 -13.61
C VAL A 121 -0.29 -6.34 -14.52
N SER A 122 0.40 -5.95 -15.59
CA SER A 122 1.07 -6.77 -16.60
C SER A 122 2.26 -5.98 -17.19
N PRO A 123 3.13 -6.60 -18.01
CA PRO A 123 4.17 -5.84 -18.71
C PRO A 123 3.63 -4.89 -19.79
N GLU A 124 2.34 -5.00 -20.14
CA GLU A 124 1.67 -4.21 -21.16
C GLU A 124 1.27 -2.82 -20.63
N GLN A 125 1.23 -1.83 -21.52
CA GLN A 125 0.86 -0.46 -21.16
C GLN A 125 -0.64 -0.31 -20.81
N ALA A 126 -1.48 -1.21 -21.30
CA ALA A 126 -2.92 -1.17 -21.06
C ALA A 126 -3.56 -2.56 -21.13
N ASP A 127 -4.56 -2.75 -20.28
CA ASP A 127 -5.26 -4.01 -20.08
C ASP A 127 -6.78 -3.82 -20.09
N THR A 128 -7.51 -4.91 -20.36
CA THR A 128 -8.96 -4.92 -20.18
C THR A 128 -9.32 -4.92 -18.69
N HIS A 129 -10.50 -4.41 -18.36
CA HIS A 129 -10.97 -4.34 -16.97
C HIS A 129 -11.07 -5.72 -16.31
N GLU A 130 -11.48 -6.74 -17.07
CA GLU A 130 -11.60 -8.14 -16.63
C GLU A 130 -10.23 -8.73 -16.28
N ALA A 131 -9.24 -8.56 -17.16
CA ALA A 131 -7.89 -9.05 -16.93
C ALA A 131 -7.27 -8.41 -15.69
N VAL A 132 -7.53 -7.11 -15.49
CA VAL A 132 -7.06 -6.39 -14.31
C VAL A 132 -7.70 -6.92 -13.04
N ARG A 133 -9.04 -7.07 -13.01
CA ARG A 133 -9.74 -7.65 -11.86
C ARG A 133 -9.14 -9.01 -11.49
N ASP A 134 -8.99 -9.90 -12.47
CA ASP A 134 -8.56 -11.27 -12.23
C ASP A 134 -7.11 -11.34 -11.71
N ARG A 135 -6.21 -10.50 -12.26
CA ARG A 135 -4.82 -10.41 -11.80
C ARG A 135 -4.71 -9.78 -10.42
N VAL A 136 -5.50 -8.75 -10.10
CA VAL A 136 -5.55 -8.19 -8.75
C VAL A 136 -6.06 -9.24 -7.76
N MET A 137 -7.15 -9.94 -8.07
CA MET A 137 -7.65 -11.01 -7.19
C MET A 137 -6.63 -12.14 -6.99
N LYS A 138 -5.85 -12.48 -8.03
CA LYS A 138 -4.73 -13.43 -7.93
C LYS A 138 -3.63 -12.94 -6.99
N LEU A 139 -3.20 -11.68 -7.11
CA LEU A 139 -2.21 -11.07 -6.21
C LEU A 139 -2.70 -11.13 -4.76
N LEU A 140 -3.94 -10.72 -4.50
CA LEU A 140 -4.52 -10.75 -3.16
C LEU A 140 -4.59 -12.17 -2.60
N ALA A 141 -4.93 -13.17 -3.43
CA ALA A 141 -4.93 -14.57 -3.02
C ALA A 141 -3.52 -15.09 -2.68
N GLN A 142 -2.51 -14.69 -3.46
CA GLN A 142 -1.11 -15.03 -3.18
C GLN A 142 -0.65 -14.47 -1.83
N LEU A 143 -0.92 -13.19 -1.55
CA LEU A 143 -0.60 -12.58 -0.25
C LEU A 143 -1.24 -13.36 0.90
N ARG A 144 -2.53 -13.71 0.78
CA ARG A 144 -3.20 -14.54 1.80
C ARG A 144 -2.56 -15.93 1.97
N SER A 145 -2.16 -16.58 0.87
CA SER A 145 -1.48 -17.89 0.96
C SER A 145 -0.12 -17.80 1.66
N LEU A 146 0.51 -16.63 1.63
CA LEU A 146 1.75 -16.32 2.35
C LEU A 146 1.49 -15.89 3.80
N GLY A 147 0.26 -16.01 4.30
CA GLY A 147 -0.09 -15.72 5.69
C GLY A 147 -0.40 -14.25 5.99
N TRP A 148 -0.48 -13.38 4.99
CA TRP A 148 -0.98 -12.02 5.16
C TRP A 148 -2.47 -12.04 5.49
N LYS A 149 -2.83 -11.45 6.62
CA LYS A 149 -4.22 -11.39 7.10
C LYS A 149 -4.81 -10.02 6.83
N ARG A 150 -6.10 -9.94 6.52
CA ARG A 150 -6.79 -8.65 6.34
C ARG A 150 -6.67 -7.82 7.62
N TYR A 151 -6.38 -6.54 7.45
CA TYR A 151 -6.47 -5.52 8.49
C TYR A 151 -7.66 -4.61 8.20
N ILE A 152 -8.44 -4.29 9.23
CA ILE A 152 -9.55 -3.34 9.19
C ILE A 152 -9.16 -2.22 10.16
N ASP A 153 -9.17 -0.96 9.68
CA ASP A 153 -8.76 0.17 10.50
C ASP A 153 -9.62 0.31 11.75
N SER A 154 -9.04 0.79 12.85
CA SER A 154 -9.66 0.86 14.17
C SER A 154 -10.99 1.62 14.20
N SER A 155 -11.22 2.55 13.27
CA SER A 155 -12.52 3.22 13.07
C SER A 155 -13.49 2.51 12.15
N ASP A 156 -12.99 1.65 11.27
CA ASP A 156 -13.77 1.07 10.19
C ASP A 156 -14.68 -0.06 10.66
N PRO A 157 -15.91 -0.16 10.13
CA PRO A 157 -16.83 -1.24 10.47
C PRO A 157 -16.31 -2.58 9.94
N ARG A 158 -16.46 -3.63 10.77
CA ARG A 158 -16.04 -5.00 10.44
C ARG A 158 -17.02 -5.69 9.51
N LEU A 159 -17.08 -5.25 8.26
CA LEU A 159 -17.88 -5.87 7.21
C LEU A 159 -17.03 -6.86 6.42
N SER A 160 -17.65 -7.93 5.94
CA SER A 160 -17.00 -8.97 5.14
C SER A 160 -17.76 -9.25 3.85
N GLY A 161 -17.09 -9.95 2.94
CA GLY A 161 -17.65 -10.40 1.68
C GLY A 161 -18.21 -9.26 0.84
N LYS A 162 -19.37 -9.53 0.23
CA LYS A 162 -20.11 -8.56 -0.59
C LYS A 162 -20.49 -7.29 0.17
N GLN A 163 -20.78 -7.36 1.46
CA GLN A 163 -21.22 -6.20 2.24
C GLN A 163 -20.11 -5.17 2.43
N ALA A 164 -18.85 -5.61 2.56
CA ALA A 164 -17.70 -4.70 2.57
C ALA A 164 -17.59 -3.92 1.25
N TRP A 165 -17.83 -4.59 0.12
CA TRP A 165 -17.77 -3.98 -1.21
C TRP A 165 -18.93 -3.01 -1.47
N ILE A 166 -20.14 -3.35 -1.04
CA ILE A 166 -21.29 -2.43 -1.12
C ILE A 166 -21.03 -1.18 -0.27
N TYR A 167 -20.53 -1.37 0.95
CA TYR A 167 -20.22 -0.24 1.84
C TYR A 167 -19.13 0.65 1.26
N ALA A 168 -18.02 0.10 0.78
CA ALA A 168 -16.94 0.85 0.14
C ALA A 168 -17.40 1.65 -1.09
N ALA A 169 -18.38 1.14 -1.82
CA ALA A 169 -18.97 1.84 -2.97
C ALA A 169 -19.96 2.95 -2.56
N SER A 170 -20.38 3.02 -1.28
CA SER A 170 -21.30 4.04 -0.76
C SER A 170 -20.62 5.38 -0.49
N ASP A 171 -21.39 6.43 -0.24
CA ASP A 171 -20.87 7.74 0.17
C ASP A 171 -20.62 7.83 1.68
N ALA A 172 -20.98 6.78 2.43
CA ALA A 172 -20.77 6.69 3.87
C ALA A 172 -19.42 6.07 4.24
N ALA A 173 -18.74 5.43 3.29
CA ALA A 173 -17.40 4.90 3.51
C ALA A 173 -16.35 6.00 3.30
N ASP A 174 -15.33 5.98 4.15
CA ASP A 174 -14.11 6.73 3.87
C ASP A 174 -13.45 6.14 2.61
N TRP A 175 -12.80 6.99 1.82
CA TRP A 175 -12.08 6.56 0.62
C TRP A 175 -10.91 5.63 0.96
N GLU A 176 -10.48 5.62 2.22
CA GLU A 176 -9.42 4.74 2.74
C GLU A 176 -9.92 3.35 3.20
N TYR A 177 -11.23 3.07 3.15
CA TYR A 177 -11.81 1.82 3.68
C TYR A 177 -11.19 0.56 3.04
N SER A 178 -10.68 -0.35 3.87
CA SER A 178 -10.08 -1.61 3.39
C SER A 178 -11.13 -2.61 2.93
N LEU A 179 -11.13 -2.95 1.65
CA LEU A 179 -11.96 -3.99 1.07
C LEU A 179 -11.64 -5.39 1.62
N ASP A 180 -12.62 -6.29 1.49
CA ASP A 180 -12.41 -7.72 1.76
C ASP A 180 -11.70 -8.37 0.58
N SER A 181 -10.48 -8.87 0.82
CA SER A 181 -9.65 -9.50 -0.21
C SER A 181 -10.11 -10.91 -0.57
N THR A 182 -10.98 -11.54 0.24
CA THR A 182 -11.51 -12.89 -0.02
C THR A 182 -12.70 -12.90 -0.97
N TYR A 183 -13.36 -11.75 -1.15
CA TYR A 183 -14.51 -11.62 -2.04
C TYR A 183 -14.05 -11.31 -3.47
N ILE A 184 -14.53 -12.10 -4.42
CA ILE A 184 -14.31 -11.87 -5.85
C ILE A 184 -15.53 -11.08 -6.38
N PRO A 185 -15.39 -9.80 -6.73
CA PRO A 185 -16.50 -8.99 -7.21
C PRO A 185 -16.95 -9.42 -8.61
N SER A 186 -18.24 -9.22 -8.91
CA SER A 186 -18.72 -9.24 -10.30
C SER A 186 -18.07 -8.10 -11.10
N MET A 187 -18.16 -8.11 -12.44
CA MET A 187 -17.65 -6.98 -13.22
C MET A 187 -18.38 -5.68 -12.89
N ASP A 188 -19.70 -5.71 -12.69
CA ASP A 188 -20.44 -4.51 -12.31
C ASP A 188 -19.98 -3.93 -10.95
N GLU A 189 -19.69 -4.80 -9.99
CA GLU A 189 -19.16 -4.41 -8.68
C GLU A 189 -17.74 -3.84 -8.81
N TRP A 190 -16.88 -4.49 -9.60
CA TRP A 190 -15.53 -4.03 -9.89
C TRP A 190 -15.51 -2.65 -10.57
N MET A 191 -16.36 -2.45 -11.58
CA MET A 191 -16.44 -1.20 -12.32
C MET A 191 -16.89 -0.02 -11.45
N LYS A 192 -17.73 -0.27 -10.42
CA LYS A 192 -18.12 0.73 -9.43
C LYS A 192 -16.99 1.03 -8.45
N ALA A 193 -16.29 0.01 -7.98
CA ALA A 193 -15.22 0.14 -7.00
C ALA A 193 -13.96 0.81 -7.60
N LYS A 194 -13.58 0.48 -8.84
CA LYS A 194 -12.34 1.00 -9.46
C LYS A 194 -12.29 2.53 -9.53
N GLY A 195 -13.45 3.19 -9.67
CA GLY A 195 -13.56 4.65 -9.67
C GLY A 195 -13.37 5.31 -8.30
N LYS A 196 -13.30 4.52 -7.23
CA LYS A 196 -13.10 4.97 -5.83
C LYS A 196 -11.76 4.51 -5.25
N PHE A 197 -10.74 4.25 -6.09
CA PHE A 197 -9.38 3.88 -5.68
C PHE A 197 -9.36 2.69 -4.70
N PRO A 198 -9.78 1.49 -5.14
CA PRO A 198 -9.96 0.35 -4.25
C PRO A 198 -8.65 0.01 -3.54
N ARG A 199 -8.76 -0.26 -2.24
CA ARG A 199 -7.64 -0.51 -1.33
C ARG A 199 -7.86 -1.76 -0.51
N TRP A 200 -6.78 -2.51 -0.25
CA TRP A 200 -6.74 -3.63 0.67
C TRP A 200 -5.58 -3.46 1.63
N VAL A 201 -5.85 -3.61 2.92
CA VAL A 201 -4.82 -3.56 3.96
C VAL A 201 -4.64 -4.93 4.58
N PHE A 202 -3.39 -5.29 4.79
CA PHE A 202 -2.98 -6.54 5.37
C PHE A 202 -1.98 -6.33 6.50
N TYR A 203 -1.88 -7.34 7.35
CA TYR A 203 -0.89 -7.44 8.40
C TYR A 203 -0.19 -8.80 8.33
N ALA A 204 1.13 -8.78 8.51
CA ALA A 204 1.93 -9.97 8.77
C ALA A 204 3.18 -9.62 9.59
N ASP A 205 3.31 -10.24 10.76
CA ASP A 205 4.51 -10.22 11.58
C ASP A 205 5.06 -8.83 11.96
N GLY A 206 4.18 -7.85 12.22
CA GLY A 206 4.59 -6.47 12.55
C GLY A 206 4.85 -5.58 11.34
N ALA A 207 4.60 -6.09 10.12
CA ALA A 207 4.52 -5.30 8.90
C ALA A 207 3.07 -5.12 8.47
N TYR A 208 2.76 -3.94 7.95
CA TYR A 208 1.47 -3.58 7.39
C TYR A 208 1.64 -3.35 5.89
N LEU A 209 0.76 -3.93 5.09
CA LEU A 209 0.84 -3.86 3.64
C LEU A 209 -0.46 -3.31 3.09
N GLU A 210 -0.36 -2.29 2.26
CA GLU A 210 -1.48 -1.71 1.54
C GLU A 210 -1.32 -1.98 0.06
N VAL A 211 -2.34 -2.54 -0.58
CA VAL A 211 -2.45 -2.64 -2.02
C VAL A 211 -3.51 -1.65 -2.47
N SER A 212 -3.19 -0.78 -3.42
CA SER A 212 -4.16 0.11 -4.05
C SER A 212 -4.06 0.05 -5.57
N LEU A 213 -5.16 0.36 -6.23
CA LEU A 213 -5.27 0.40 -7.68
C LEU A 213 -5.71 1.78 -8.14
N MET A 214 -4.99 2.33 -9.12
CA MET A 214 -5.36 3.52 -9.86
C MET A 214 -5.53 3.19 -11.34
N GLU A 215 -6.60 3.69 -11.95
CA GLU A 215 -6.81 3.64 -13.39
C GLU A 215 -6.49 5.00 -14.00
N SER A 216 -5.84 4.98 -15.16
CA SER A 216 -5.71 6.13 -16.04
C SER A 216 -6.19 5.77 -17.44
N ASN A 217 -7.13 6.56 -17.96
CA ASN A 217 -7.60 6.43 -19.33
C ASN A 217 -6.95 7.45 -20.28
N MET A 218 -5.83 8.05 -19.88
CA MET A 218 -5.13 9.07 -20.68
C MET A 218 -4.45 8.50 -21.94
N GLY A 219 -4.33 7.18 -22.05
CA GLY A 219 -3.66 6.51 -23.17
C GLY A 219 -4.51 6.33 -24.43
N GLY A 220 -5.84 6.57 -24.37
CA GLY A 220 -6.73 6.46 -25.54
C GLY A 220 -6.89 5.04 -26.11
N PHE A 221 -6.63 4.00 -25.31
CA PHE A 221 -6.75 2.62 -25.75
C PHE A 221 -8.23 2.20 -25.82
N VAL A 222 -8.69 1.74 -26.99
CA VAL A 222 -10.08 1.29 -27.15
C VAL A 222 -10.27 -0.03 -26.40
N GLY A 223 -11.21 -0.05 -25.44
CA GLY A 223 -11.55 -1.25 -24.64
C GLY A 223 -10.51 -1.64 -23.59
N LYS A 224 -9.50 -0.80 -23.34
CA LYS A 224 -8.45 -1.02 -22.34
C LYS A 224 -8.13 0.28 -21.61
N SER A 225 -7.58 0.17 -20.41
CA SER A 225 -7.05 1.31 -19.66
C SER A 225 -5.65 1.01 -19.15
N THR A 226 -4.89 2.06 -18.84
CA THR A 226 -3.65 1.92 -18.09
C THR A 226 -3.99 1.80 -16.62
N TYR A 227 -3.36 0.84 -15.93
CA TYR A 227 -3.55 0.60 -14.51
C TYR A 227 -2.22 0.66 -13.79
N LEU A 228 -2.20 1.36 -12.67
CA LEU A 228 -1.07 1.40 -11.76
C LEU A 228 -1.50 0.74 -10.45
N LEU A 229 -0.77 -0.30 -10.05
CA LEU A 229 -0.86 -0.85 -8.71
C LEU A 229 0.24 -0.24 -7.85
N THR A 230 -0.11 0.03 -6.60
CA THR A 230 0.85 0.41 -5.57
C THR A 230 0.80 -0.60 -4.43
N VAL A 231 1.97 -1.08 -4.02
CA VAL A 231 2.17 -1.77 -2.75
C VAL A 231 2.95 -0.85 -1.83
N ASN A 232 2.32 -0.49 -0.71
CA ASN A 232 2.95 0.26 0.37
C ASN A 232 3.17 -0.67 1.57
N VAL A 233 4.43 -0.92 1.94
CA VAL A 233 4.77 -1.75 3.10
C VAL A 233 5.34 -0.88 4.21
N LYS A 234 4.73 -0.93 5.39
CA LYS A 234 5.04 -0.09 6.55
C LYS A 234 5.47 -0.93 7.75
N SER A 235 6.46 -0.42 8.48
CA SER A 235 6.73 -0.83 9.86
C SER A 235 5.65 -0.32 10.81
N GLU A 236 5.59 -0.83 12.04
CA GLU A 236 4.68 -0.30 13.07
C GLU A 236 4.92 1.18 13.40
N TYR A 237 6.16 1.66 13.32
CA TYR A 237 6.47 3.09 13.47
C TYR A 237 5.80 3.93 12.38
N ALA A 238 5.92 3.52 11.12
CA ALA A 238 5.31 4.23 10.00
C ALA A 238 3.78 4.13 10.04
N PHE A 239 3.26 2.94 10.33
CA PHE A 239 1.83 2.68 10.35
C PHE A 239 1.11 3.40 11.49
N TYR A 240 1.62 3.28 12.73
CA TYR A 240 0.98 3.89 13.89
C TYR A 240 1.55 5.25 14.25
N GLY A 241 2.87 5.38 14.36
CA GLY A 241 3.52 6.63 14.76
C GLY A 241 3.24 7.76 13.79
N LEU A 242 3.62 7.59 12.52
CA LEU A 242 3.37 8.60 11.48
C LEU A 242 1.89 8.67 11.08
N GLY A 243 1.21 7.52 11.02
CA GLY A 243 -0.20 7.44 10.59
C GLY A 243 -1.19 8.11 11.56
N TYR A 244 -1.04 7.91 12.87
CA TYR A 244 -1.99 8.45 13.86
C TYR A 244 -1.60 9.82 14.41
N PHE A 245 -0.32 10.23 14.26
CA PHE A 245 0.18 11.51 14.77
C PHE A 245 0.84 12.38 13.69
N PRO A 246 0.26 12.52 12.48
CA PRO A 246 0.91 13.18 11.36
C PRO A 246 1.25 14.65 11.69
N GLY A 247 2.49 15.04 11.37
CA GLY A 247 2.96 16.42 11.57
C GLY A 247 3.21 16.82 13.04
N ASN A 248 3.09 15.91 14.00
CA ASN A 248 3.36 16.20 15.41
C ASN A 248 4.56 15.38 15.90
N ALA A 249 5.76 15.95 15.78
CA ALA A 249 7.02 15.27 16.11
C ALA A 249 7.07 14.74 17.56
N GLU A 250 6.53 15.49 18.53
CA GLU A 250 6.50 15.08 19.94
C GLU A 250 5.60 13.85 20.16
N LYS A 251 4.42 13.85 19.56
CA LYS A 251 3.51 12.69 19.64
C LYS A 251 4.04 11.50 18.85
N ILE A 252 4.65 11.73 17.69
CA ILE A 252 5.32 10.67 16.91
C ILE A 252 6.43 10.06 17.74
N HIS A 253 7.26 10.84 18.43
CA HIS A 253 8.31 10.29 19.29
C HIS A 253 7.74 9.43 20.42
N ASN A 254 6.63 9.86 21.02
CA ASN A 254 5.96 9.19 22.13
C ASN A 254 4.82 8.26 21.72
N TRP A 255 4.76 7.87 20.45
CA TRP A 255 3.57 7.24 19.86
C TRP A 255 3.12 5.99 20.60
N LYS A 256 4.07 5.15 21.08
CA LYS A 256 3.77 3.91 21.80
C LYS A 256 2.95 4.14 23.06
N ALA A 257 3.24 5.23 23.79
CA ALA A 257 2.52 5.57 25.02
C ALA A 257 1.14 6.19 24.74
N LEU A 258 1.01 6.92 23.64
CA LEU A 258 -0.22 7.64 23.27
C LEU A 258 -1.21 6.77 22.50
N LEU A 259 -0.70 5.80 21.75
CA LEU A 259 -1.49 4.99 20.81
C LEU A 259 -2.66 4.25 21.47
N PRO A 260 -2.53 3.60 22.65
CA PRO A 260 -3.66 2.88 23.24
C PRO A 260 -4.90 3.76 23.45
N ALA A 261 -4.70 4.96 24.02
CA ALA A 261 -5.79 5.91 24.25
C ALA A 261 -6.37 6.45 22.94
N GLU A 262 -5.55 6.59 21.90
CA GLU A 262 -6.01 7.00 20.59
C GLU A 262 -6.87 5.91 19.92
N LEU A 263 -6.42 4.65 19.96
CA LEU A 263 -7.16 3.51 19.42
C LEU A 263 -8.53 3.32 20.10
N GLU A 264 -8.66 3.55 21.41
CA GLU A 264 -9.98 3.49 22.08
C GLU A 264 -10.99 4.48 21.50
N LYS A 265 -10.56 5.69 21.10
CA LYS A 265 -11.43 6.66 20.44
C LYS A 265 -11.94 6.13 19.11
N TYR A 266 -11.05 5.55 18.31
CA TYR A 266 -11.41 4.97 17.01
C TYR A 266 -12.33 3.76 17.16
N ARG A 267 -12.09 2.89 18.15
CA ARG A 267 -12.99 1.77 18.46
C ARG A 267 -14.39 2.24 18.85
N ALA A 268 -14.50 3.31 19.64
CA ALA A 268 -15.81 3.87 19.97
C ALA A 268 -16.56 4.38 18.71
N MET A 269 -15.83 4.98 17.75
CA MET A 269 -16.40 5.36 16.46
C MET A 269 -16.85 4.15 15.64
N ARG A 270 -16.01 3.10 15.55
CA ARG A 270 -16.35 1.82 14.91
C ARG A 270 -17.66 1.26 15.47
N LEU A 271 -17.78 1.15 16.79
CA LEU A 271 -18.99 0.59 17.42
C LEU A 271 -20.25 1.39 17.11
N LYS A 272 -20.16 2.73 17.06
CA LYS A 272 -21.27 3.60 16.66
C LYS A 272 -21.67 3.36 15.21
N THR A 273 -20.72 3.31 14.29
CA THR A 273 -20.96 3.03 12.86
C THR A 273 -21.55 1.64 12.67
N GLU A 274 -21.01 0.63 13.34
CA GLU A 274 -21.53 -0.74 13.30
C GLU A 274 -22.97 -0.84 13.82
N ALA A 275 -23.34 -0.12 14.87
CA ALA A 275 -24.72 -0.08 15.35
C ALA A 275 -25.69 0.49 14.30
N ALA A 276 -25.30 1.58 13.63
CA ALA A 276 -26.09 2.17 12.55
C ALA A 276 -26.21 1.23 11.34
N LEU A 277 -25.14 0.54 10.97
CA LEU A 277 -25.13 -0.43 9.87
C LEU A 277 -25.95 -1.68 10.19
N ARG A 278 -25.91 -2.19 11.43
CA ARG A 278 -26.80 -3.29 11.87
C ARG A 278 -28.27 -2.93 11.70
N ALA A 279 -28.67 -1.70 12.05
CA ALA A 279 -30.04 -1.22 11.85
C ALA A 279 -30.45 -1.14 10.37
N GLN A 280 -29.48 -1.07 9.45
CA GLN A 280 -29.69 -1.10 7.99
C GLN A 280 -29.59 -2.53 7.40
N GLY A 281 -29.42 -3.56 8.24
CA GLY A 281 -29.35 -4.96 7.80
C GLY A 281 -27.95 -5.47 7.44
N TYR A 282 -26.88 -4.71 7.73
CA TYR A 282 -25.52 -5.22 7.58
C TYR A 282 -25.18 -6.24 8.67
N ALA A 283 -24.47 -7.29 8.28
CA ALA A 283 -23.88 -8.25 9.20
C ALA A 283 -22.48 -7.76 9.59
N ILE A 284 -22.25 -7.63 10.91
CA ILE A 284 -20.95 -7.26 11.44
C ILE A 284 -20.20 -8.53 11.81
N ASP A 285 -18.99 -8.69 11.31
CA ASP A 285 -18.07 -9.75 11.69
C ASP A 285 -17.53 -9.48 13.10
N THR A 286 -18.19 -10.11 14.08
CA THR A 286 -17.77 -10.07 15.48
C THR A 286 -16.62 -11.02 15.79
N THR A 287 -16.18 -11.84 14.83
CA THR A 287 -15.07 -12.79 14.99
C THR A 287 -13.72 -12.18 14.62
N TYR A 288 -13.70 -11.10 13.84
CA TYR A 288 -12.50 -10.35 13.53
C TYR A 288 -11.83 -9.78 14.80
N GLN A 289 -10.53 -10.01 14.92
CA GLN A 289 -9.67 -9.49 15.97
C GLN A 289 -8.60 -8.60 15.34
N ASP A 290 -8.42 -7.39 15.90
CA ASP A 290 -7.33 -6.51 15.48
C ASP A 290 -5.97 -7.22 15.71
N PRO A 291 -5.00 -7.09 14.79
CA PRO A 291 -3.71 -7.76 14.95
C PRO A 291 -2.94 -7.23 16.17
N PRO A 292 -2.05 -8.04 16.76
CA PRO A 292 -1.20 -7.59 17.84
C PRO A 292 -0.22 -6.50 17.36
N ILE A 293 -0.04 -5.48 18.20
CA ILE A 293 0.96 -4.42 17.99
C ILE A 293 2.21 -4.81 18.78
N LYS A 294 3.21 -5.37 18.10
CA LYS A 294 4.43 -5.92 18.71
C LYS A 294 5.20 -4.88 19.51
N ALA A 295 5.27 -3.65 19.02
CA ALA A 295 5.92 -2.52 19.68
C ALA A 295 5.31 -2.15 21.04
N LEU A 296 4.06 -2.53 21.31
CA LEU A 296 3.41 -2.33 22.61
C LEU A 296 3.57 -3.52 23.55
N GLN A 297 3.86 -4.71 23.01
CA GLN A 297 4.10 -5.93 23.80
C GLN A 297 5.50 -5.95 24.40
N SER A 298 6.47 -5.32 23.74
CA SER A 298 7.84 -5.19 24.27
C SER A 298 7.97 -4.15 25.39
N SER A 299 7.07 -3.17 25.45
CA SER A 299 7.05 -2.15 26.53
C SER A 299 6.53 -2.67 27.87
N SER A 300 5.75 -3.75 27.89
CA SER A 300 5.24 -4.35 29.14
C SER A 300 6.24 -5.29 29.81
N ALA A 301 7.32 -5.71 29.13
CA ALA A 301 8.36 -6.57 29.70
C ALA A 301 9.45 -5.80 30.46
N SER A 302 9.55 -4.48 30.27
CA SER A 302 10.58 -3.62 30.88
C SER A 302 10.10 -2.88 32.14
N GLY A 303 8.91 -3.21 32.63
CA GLY A 303 8.21 -2.50 33.71
C GLY A 303 7.96 -3.32 34.98
N ASN A 304 8.80 -4.32 35.27
CA ASN A 304 8.82 -5.06 36.54
C ASN A 304 10.20 -4.96 37.20
#